data_AF-A0A4V5LYF4-F1
#
_entry.id   AF-A0A4V5LYF4-F1
#
_cell.length_a   1.000
_cell.length_b   1.000
_cell.length_c   1.000
_cell.angle_alpha   90.00
_cell.angle_beta   90.00
_cell.angle_gamma   90.00
#
_symmetry.space_group_name_H-M   'P 1'
#
loop_
_entity.id
_entity.type
_entity.pdbx_description
1 polymer ?
#
loop_
_entity_poly.entity_id
_entity_poly.type
_entity_poly.pdbx_seq_one_letter_code
_entity_poly.pdbx_strand_id
1 'polypeptide(L)'
;MMNTYETEDTASTVPGFDVWVDVELHVDTQLGLIQFCLEGERVLGWSDDIEAIAAATADSVGTAQWCEKYSKLLVPSSRKGAGNRFFTVTRMDQENDDGDRPAA
;
A
#
# COMPACT_ATOMS: atom_id res chain seq x y z
N MET A 1 -31.96 -28.21 -27.56
CA MET A 1 -31.94 -27.14 -26.55
C MET A 1 -30.50 -26.97 -26.11
N MET A 2 -29.78 -26.01 -26.72
CA MET A 2 -28.45 -25.60 -26.30
C MET A 2 -28.62 -24.25 -25.60
N ASN A 3 -28.35 -24.21 -24.30
CA ASN A 3 -28.27 -22.93 -23.59
C ASN A 3 -26.81 -22.48 -23.69
N THR A 4 -26.57 -21.51 -24.57
CA THR A 4 -25.34 -20.71 -24.61
C THR A 4 -25.32 -19.88 -23.33
N TYR A 5 -24.37 -20.13 -22.43
CA TYR A 5 -24.06 -19.20 -21.35
C TYR A 5 -22.97 -18.26 -21.88
N GLU A 6 -23.42 -17.10 -22.38
CA GLU A 6 -22.57 -15.91 -22.44
C GLU A 6 -22.15 -15.59 -21.01
N THR A 7 -20.92 -15.91 -20.65
CA THR A 7 -20.26 -15.29 -19.51
C THR A 7 -19.91 -13.88 -19.93
N GLU A 8 -20.85 -12.96 -19.73
CA GLU A 8 -20.54 -11.54 -19.66
C GLU A 8 -19.53 -11.35 -18.52
N ASP A 9 -18.27 -11.16 -18.91
CA ASP A 9 -17.17 -10.68 -18.08
C ASP A 9 -17.54 -9.26 -17.62
N THR A 10 -18.45 -9.20 -16.66
CA THR A 10 -18.74 -7.99 -15.93
C THR A 10 -17.57 -7.84 -14.96
N ALA A 11 -16.55 -7.12 -15.43
CA ALA A 11 -15.64 -6.38 -14.58
C ALA A 11 -16.49 -5.63 -13.55
N SER A 12 -16.68 -6.27 -12.40
CA SER A 12 -17.53 -5.80 -11.34
C SER A 12 -16.78 -4.69 -10.64
N THR A 13 -16.86 -3.49 -11.19
CA THR A 13 -16.46 -2.23 -10.53
C THR A 13 -17.48 -1.94 -9.43
N VAL A 14 -17.46 -2.78 -8.40
CA VAL A 14 -18.03 -2.48 -7.09
C VAL A 14 -16.81 -2.26 -6.22
N PRO A 15 -16.54 -1.04 -5.69
CA PRO A 15 -15.44 -0.86 -4.76
C PRO A 15 -15.81 -1.56 -3.44
N GLY A 16 -15.58 -2.87 -3.39
CA GLY A 16 -15.53 -3.60 -2.15
C GLY A 16 -14.29 -3.11 -1.43
N PHE A 17 -14.47 -2.33 -0.36
CA PHE A 17 -13.45 -1.66 0.44
C PHE A 17 -12.36 -2.57 1.05
N ASP A 18 -12.24 -3.84 0.64
CA ASP A 18 -11.17 -4.78 0.97
C ASP A 18 -10.23 -5.02 -0.23
N VAL A 19 -9.98 -3.99 -1.05
CA VAL A 19 -9.02 -4.08 -2.16
C VAL A 19 -7.60 -4.04 -1.62
N TRP A 20 -6.83 -5.07 -1.96
CA TRP A 20 -5.37 -5.06 -1.85
C TRP A 20 -4.81 -4.57 -3.18
N VAL A 21 -4.08 -3.47 -3.14
CA VAL A 21 -3.48 -2.84 -4.33
C VAL A 21 -1.98 -3.08 -4.29
N ASP A 22 -1.41 -3.60 -5.39
CA ASP A 22 0.04 -3.75 -5.50
C ASP A 22 0.71 -2.38 -5.51
N VAL A 23 1.76 -2.23 -4.71
CA VAL A 23 2.52 -0.99 -4.56
C VAL A 23 4.02 -1.26 -4.55
N GLU A 24 4.77 -0.32 -5.10
CA GLU A 24 6.22 -0.24 -4.92
C GLU A 24 6.50 0.55 -3.64
N LEU A 25 7.31 -0.05 -2.75
CA LEU A 25 7.71 0.53 -1.49
C LEU A 25 9.12 1.06 -1.53
N HIS A 26 9.29 2.24 -0.96
CA HIS A 26 10.56 2.76 -0.53
C HIS A 26 10.49 3.04 0.98
N VAL A 27 11.49 2.57 1.71
CA VAL A 27 11.55 2.71 3.17
C VAL A 27 12.80 3.46 3.53
N ASP A 28 12.65 4.57 4.22
CA ASP A 28 13.75 5.37 4.77
C ASP A 28 13.76 5.22 6.29
N THR A 29 14.67 4.37 6.78
CA THR A 29 14.81 4.13 8.22
C THR A 29 15.46 5.29 8.96
N GLN A 30 16.18 6.19 8.28
CA GLN A 30 16.77 7.37 8.92
C GLN A 30 15.71 8.41 9.25
N LEU A 31 14.70 8.55 8.39
CA LEU A 31 13.57 9.46 8.57
C LEU A 31 12.36 8.80 9.24
N GLY A 32 12.34 7.47 9.34
CA GLY A 32 11.19 6.73 9.88
C GLY A 32 9.99 6.74 8.94
N LEU A 33 10.23 6.86 7.62
CA LEU A 33 9.21 7.09 6.60
C LEU A 33 9.09 5.93 5.63
N ILE A 34 7.86 5.74 5.17
CA ILE A 34 7.50 4.80 4.12
C ILE A 34 6.90 5.63 3.00
N GLN A 35 7.38 5.41 1.78
CA GLN A 35 6.79 5.99 0.57
C GLN A 35 6.29 4.87 -0.32
N PHE A 36 5.09 5.01 -0.86
CA PHE A 36 4.54 4.10 -1.85
C PHE A 36 3.67 4.83 -2.86
N CYS A 37 3.54 4.24 -4.06
CA CYS A 37 2.70 4.79 -5.13
C CYS A 37 1.32 4.12 -5.11
N LEU A 38 0.26 4.91 -4.97
CA LEU A 38 -1.14 4.48 -5.12
C LEU A 38 -1.74 5.18 -6.32
N GLU A 39 -2.16 4.41 -7.33
CA GLU A 39 -2.83 4.95 -8.53
C GLU A 39 -2.07 6.09 -9.23
N GLY A 40 -0.73 6.07 -9.14
CA GLY A 40 0.15 7.10 -9.71
C GLY A 40 0.48 8.26 -8.77
N GLU A 41 -0.16 8.33 -7.60
CA GLU A 41 0.14 9.32 -6.57
C GLU A 41 1.13 8.78 -5.54
N ARG A 42 2.09 9.62 -5.13
CA ARG A 42 3.02 9.26 -4.06
C ARG A 42 2.38 9.54 -2.72
N VAL A 43 2.35 8.52 -1.89
CA VAL A 43 1.85 8.59 -0.53
C VAL A 43 3.00 8.39 0.43
N LEU A 44 3.04 9.22 1.46
CA LEU A 44 3.93 9.07 2.61
C LEU A 44 3.16 8.48 3.77
N GLY A 45 3.83 7.65 4.54
CA GLY A 45 3.29 7.07 5.77
C GLY A 45 4.38 6.81 6.79
N TRP A 46 3.95 6.55 8.01
CA TRP A 46 4.82 6.18 9.12
C TRP A 46 4.35 4.84 9.73
N SER A 47 5.27 4.12 10.36
CA SER A 47 4.97 2.92 11.15
C SER A 47 5.93 2.80 12.33
N ASP A 48 5.46 2.27 13.45
CA ASP A 48 6.29 1.96 14.62
C ASP A 48 7.32 0.86 14.30
N ASP A 49 6.99 0.00 13.33
CA ASP A 49 7.78 -1.18 12.95
C ASP A 49 8.70 -0.92 11.74
N ILE A 50 9.20 0.31 11.55
CA ILE A 50 9.92 0.72 10.34
C ILE A 50 11.11 -0.19 9.99
N GLU A 51 11.87 -0.63 10.98
CA GLU A 51 13.01 -1.55 10.82
C GLU A 51 12.56 -2.92 10.30
N ALA A 52 11.43 -3.43 10.80
CA ALA A 52 10.89 -4.70 10.37
C ALA A 52 10.31 -4.62 8.95
N ILE A 53 9.72 -3.48 8.59
CA ILE A 53 9.27 -3.20 7.22
C ILE A 53 10.47 -3.13 6.28
N ALA A 54 11.52 -2.38 6.61
CA ALA A 54 12.73 -2.27 5.80
C ALA A 54 13.36 -3.65 5.52
N ALA A 55 13.49 -4.48 6.56
CA ALA A 55 13.97 -5.86 6.43
C ALA A 55 13.05 -6.70 5.53
N ALA A 56 11.73 -6.54 5.65
CA ALA A 56 10.77 -7.27 4.83
C ALA A 56 10.82 -6.85 3.36
N THR A 57 10.92 -5.55 3.10
CA THR A 57 10.96 -4.96 1.76
C THR A 57 12.25 -5.33 1.02
N ALA A 58 13.37 -5.47 1.73
CA ALA A 58 14.61 -5.97 1.16
C ALA A 58 14.48 -7.41 0.63
N ASP A 59 13.71 -8.27 1.31
CA ASP A 59 13.43 -9.65 0.86
C ASP A 59 12.45 -9.70 -0.33
N SER A 60 11.54 -8.72 -0.44
CA SER A 60 10.46 -8.66 -1.43
C SER A 60 10.81 -7.84 -2.68
N VAL A 61 12.06 -7.39 -2.81
CA VAL A 61 12.54 -6.54 -3.92
C VAL A 61 11.71 -5.26 -4.05
N GLY A 62 11.31 -4.66 -2.94
CA GLY A 62 10.54 -3.41 -2.97
C GLY A 62 9.04 -3.57 -3.24
N THR A 63 8.51 -4.79 -3.39
CA THR A 63 7.09 -4.99 -3.71
C THR A 63 6.26 -5.29 -2.46
N ALA A 64 5.03 -4.77 -2.43
CA ALA A 64 4.05 -5.03 -1.38
C ALA A 64 2.62 -4.79 -1.88
N GLN A 65 1.65 -5.03 -1.01
CA GLN A 65 0.25 -4.70 -1.24
C GLN A 65 -0.28 -3.80 -0.14
N TRP A 66 -1.06 -2.80 -0.51
CA TRP A 66 -1.69 -1.86 0.40
C TRP A 66 -3.20 -2.12 0.49
N CYS A 67 -3.73 -2.08 1.71
CA CYS A 67 -5.17 -2.06 1.94
C CYS A 67 -5.57 -0.81 2.72
N GLU A 68 -6.24 0.13 2.04
CA GLU A 68 -6.64 1.43 2.59
C GLU A 68 -7.52 1.28 3.84
N LYS A 69 -8.53 0.41 3.78
CA LYS A 69 -9.53 0.23 4.85
C LYS A 69 -8.93 -0.18 6.19
N TYR A 70 -7.86 -0.98 6.17
CA TYR A 70 -7.19 -1.42 7.39
C TYR A 70 -5.93 -0.62 7.71
N SER A 71 -5.55 0.30 6.81
CA SER A 71 -4.25 0.97 6.83
C SER A 71 -3.11 -0.03 7.00
N LYS A 72 -3.16 -1.11 6.20
CA LYS A 72 -2.23 -2.23 6.30
C LYS A 72 -1.41 -2.43 5.03
N LEU A 73 -0.13 -2.72 5.28
CA LEU A 73 0.84 -3.10 4.28
C LEU A 73 1.13 -4.59 4.40
N LEU A 74 0.90 -5.33 3.32
CA LEU A 74 1.29 -6.73 3.18
C LEU A 74 2.60 -6.78 2.40
N VAL A 75 3.67 -7.22 3.04
CA VAL A 75 4.97 -7.44 2.39
C VAL A 75 5.13 -8.95 2.17
N PRO A 76 5.11 -9.42 0.91
CA PRO A 76 5.28 -10.84 0.61
C PRO A 76 6.70 -11.27 0.94
N SER A 77 6.86 -12.53 1.36
CA SER A 77 8.19 -13.11 1.56
C SER A 77 8.57 -13.98 0.36
N SER A 78 9.73 -13.69 -0.23
CA SER A 78 10.34 -14.54 -1.26
C SER A 78 10.84 -15.89 -0.68
N ARG A 79 11.02 -15.99 0.64
CA ARG A 79 11.47 -17.22 1.31
C ARG A 79 10.30 -18.20 1.52
N LYS A 80 10.46 -19.42 0.99
CA LYS A 80 9.52 -20.54 1.17
C LYS A 80 9.27 -20.81 2.67
N GLY A 81 8.01 -20.75 3.09
CA GLY A 81 7.57 -21.07 4.45
C GLY A 81 7.64 -19.92 5.47
N ALA A 82 8.14 -18.75 5.09
CA ALA A 82 8.19 -17.59 6.00
C ALA A 82 6.86 -16.82 6.11
N GLY A 83 5.94 -17.03 5.16
CA GLY A 83 4.61 -16.41 5.14
C GLY A 83 4.62 -14.91 4.78
N ASN A 84 3.43 -14.33 4.68
CA ASN A 84 3.26 -12.89 4.41
C ASN A 84 3.33 -12.11 5.73
N ARG A 85 3.94 -10.93 5.69
CA ARG A 85 4.07 -10.04 6.84
C ARG A 85 3.11 -8.86 6.70
N PHE A 86 2.41 -8.52 7.77
CA PHE A 86 1.45 -7.42 7.79
C PHE A 86 1.92 -6.34 8.75
N PHE A 87 1.92 -5.09 8.29
CA PHE A 87 2.31 -3.94 9.08
C PHE A 87 1.19 -2.90 9.07
N THR A 88 1.00 -2.21 10.17
CA THR A 88 0.12 -1.04 10.22
C THR A 88 0.92 0.17 9.79
N VAL A 89 0.41 0.93 8.83
CA VAL A 89 1.02 2.17 8.35
C VAL A 89 -0.01 3.27 8.46
N THR A 90 0.34 4.35 9.13
CA THR A 90 -0.51 5.55 9.16
C THR A 90 -0.06 6.45 8.03
N ARG A 91 -0.98 6.78 7.11
CA ARG A 91 -0.73 7.77 6.07
C ARG A 91 -0.46 9.12 6.74
N MET A 92 0.56 9.81 6.26
CA MET A 92 0.65 11.24 6.49
C MET A 92 -0.34 11.86 5.54
N ASP A 93 -1.45 12.38 6.06
CA ASP A 93 -2.30 13.25 5.26
C ASP A 93 -1.42 14.38 4.76
N GLN A 94 -1.39 14.53 3.44
CA GLN A 94 -0.83 15.70 2.81
C GLN A 94 -1.84 16.80 3.10
N GLU A 95 -1.83 17.36 4.32
CA GLU A 95 -2.51 18.63 4.58
C GLU A 95 -2.00 19.56 3.47
N ASN A 96 -2.92 19.93 2.58
CA ASN A 96 -2.66 21.01 1.66
C ASN A 96 -2.25 22.17 2.57
N ASP A 97 -0.99 22.60 2.46
CA ASP A 97 -0.49 23.86 2.96
C ASP A 97 -1.31 24.94 2.24
N ASP A 98 -2.55 25.13 2.68
CA ASP A 98 -3.49 26.14 2.21
C ASP A 98 -3.05 27.47 2.82
N GLY A 99 -1.90 27.95 2.34
CA GLY A 99 -1.66 29.35 2.03
C GLY A 99 -1.84 30.42 3.11
N ASP A 100 -2.01 30.12 4.40
CA ASP A 100 -2.06 31.14 5.45
C ASP A 100 -0.65 31.45 5.95
N ARG A 101 0.18 31.97 5.04
CA ARG A 101 1.43 32.61 5.40
C ARG A 101 1.19 34.12 5.35
N PRO A 102 0.93 34.81 6.49
CA PRO A 102 0.84 36.25 6.47
C PRO A 102 2.17 36.82 6.01
N ALA A 103 2.14 37.59 4.92
CA ALA A 103 3.28 38.36 4.47
C ALA A 103 3.68 39.33 5.61
N ALA A 104 4.90 39.15 6.12
CA ALA A 104 5.54 40.07 7.05
C ALA A 104 6.12 41.27 6.32
#